data_AF-A0A669BTZ0-F1
#
_entry.id   AF-A0A669BTZ0-F1
#
_cell.length_a   1.000
_cell.length_b   1.000
_cell.length_c   1.000
_cell.angle_alpha   90.00
_cell.angle_beta   90.00
_cell.angle_gamma   90.00
#
_symmetry.space_group_name_H-M   'P 1'
#
loop_
_entity.id
_entity.type
_entity.pdbx_description
1 polymer ?
#
loop_
_entity_poly.entity_id
_entity_poly.type
_entity_poly.pdbx_seq_one_letter_code
_entity_poly.pdbx_strand_id
1 'polypeptide(L)'
;MAKVISFILVLSLTLSGRVALCQQKNDKGGLILVGKTGSGKSASGNTILGDSNAFKEDMSPESVTVGCVKKEVDRDGAKVVVIDTPGLFDTAKTQYDVKRKIEECVEQSVPGPHGFLLVISLKSRFTQEERSSIKWIRDNFGEDAFTYTLVLFTHGDLLKGKSVRDYVKESKELQRVINQCGGRYHTLSNTQRVNQTQVDTLLSKIEDMVEFNGGEHYSNDMYKAAQKKLERDREFFGLTSLGLFGAGAYLSSYVLMGIGGALGYSQFNCSVAMFS
;
A
#
# COMPACT_ATOMS: atom_id res chain seq x y z
N MET A 1 -22.80 -9.80 -41.13
CA MET A 1 -22.24 -8.67 -40.36
C MET A 1 -22.61 -8.71 -38.88
N ALA A 2 -23.89 -8.78 -38.49
CA ALA A 2 -24.31 -8.78 -37.07
C ALA A 2 -23.65 -9.87 -36.19
N LYS A 3 -23.48 -11.10 -36.70
CA LYS A 3 -22.82 -12.19 -35.97
C LYS A 3 -21.33 -11.93 -35.69
N VAL A 4 -20.64 -11.22 -36.58
CA VAL A 4 -19.20 -10.91 -36.45
C VAL A 4 -19.00 -9.80 -35.41
N ILE A 5 -19.85 -8.78 -35.43
CA ILE A 5 -19.81 -7.68 -34.45
C ILE A 5 -20.12 -8.19 -33.05
N SER A 6 -21.11 -9.07 -32.90
CA SER A 6 -21.43 -9.71 -31.61
C SER A 6 -20.26 -10.56 -31.07
N PHE A 7 -19.57 -11.30 -31.95
CA PHE A 7 -18.41 -12.10 -31.55
C PHE A 7 -17.23 -11.23 -31.10
N ILE A 8 -16.95 -10.12 -31.79
CA ILE A 8 -15.89 -9.16 -31.43
C ILE A 8 -16.19 -8.46 -30.10
N LEU A 9 -17.44 -8.08 -29.83
CA LEU A 9 -17.85 -7.49 -28.55
C LEU A 9 -17.72 -8.47 -27.38
N VAL A 10 -18.09 -9.74 -27.59
CA VAL A 10 -17.90 -10.78 -26.57
C VAL A 10 -16.42 -11.07 -26.36
N LEU A 11 -15.61 -11.09 -27.42
CA LEU A 11 -14.16 -11.26 -27.30
C LEU A 11 -13.51 -10.07 -26.57
N SER A 12 -13.91 -8.83 -26.84
CA SER A 12 -13.33 -7.64 -26.21
C SER A 12 -13.76 -7.49 -24.74
N LEU A 13 -14.98 -7.87 -24.39
CA LEU A 13 -15.46 -7.94 -23.01
C LEU A 13 -14.76 -9.07 -22.24
N THR A 14 -14.54 -10.24 -22.87
CA THR A 14 -13.81 -11.35 -22.23
C THR A 14 -12.31 -11.08 -22.13
N LEU A 15 -11.69 -10.40 -23.10
CA LEU A 15 -10.30 -9.93 -23.00
C LEU A 15 -10.16 -8.86 -21.92
N SER A 16 -11.02 -7.84 -21.90
CA SER A 16 -11.01 -6.79 -20.86
C SER A 16 -11.26 -7.37 -19.47
N GLY A 17 -12.18 -8.33 -19.34
CA GLY A 17 -12.44 -9.04 -18.10
C GLY A 17 -11.26 -9.90 -17.64
N ARG A 18 -10.56 -10.57 -18.57
CA ARG A 18 -9.35 -11.35 -18.26
C ARG A 18 -8.14 -10.48 -17.95
N VAL A 19 -7.97 -9.34 -18.64
CA VAL A 19 -6.89 -8.36 -18.37
C VAL A 19 -7.09 -7.71 -17.00
N ALA A 20 -8.33 -7.36 -16.63
CA ALA A 20 -8.66 -6.86 -15.30
C ALA A 20 -8.40 -7.89 -14.19
N LEU A 21 -8.74 -9.17 -14.42
CA LEU A 21 -8.40 -10.26 -13.50
C LEU A 21 -6.89 -10.52 -13.42
N CYS A 22 -6.16 -10.34 -14.53
CA CYS A 22 -4.73 -10.60 -14.60
C CYS A 22 -3.91 -9.50 -13.90
N GLN A 23 -4.38 -8.25 -13.90
CA GLN A 23 -3.77 -7.17 -13.13
C GLN A 23 -3.85 -7.38 -11.61
N GLN A 24 -4.83 -8.15 -11.12
CA GLN A 24 -4.96 -8.46 -9.69
C GLN A 24 -3.95 -9.50 -9.19
N LYS A 25 -3.31 -10.26 -10.09
CA LYS A 25 -2.58 -11.49 -9.71
C LYS A 25 -1.08 -11.29 -9.42
N ASN A 26 -0.54 -10.08 -9.61
CA ASN A 26 0.89 -9.77 -9.44
C ASN A 26 1.17 -8.47 -8.65
N ASP A 27 0.18 -7.93 -7.94
CA ASP A 27 0.42 -6.81 -7.01
C ASP A 27 0.93 -7.40 -5.68
N LYS A 28 2.20 -7.16 -5.33
CA LYS A 28 2.65 -7.32 -3.92
C LYS A 28 1.94 -6.20 -3.17
N GLY A 29 0.81 -6.51 -2.53
CA GLY A 29 -0.11 -5.45 -2.17
C GLY A 29 0.36 -4.57 -1.01
N GLY A 30 -0.52 -3.63 -0.65
CA GLY A 30 -0.15 -2.42 0.07
C GLY A 30 0.52 -2.63 1.42
N LEU A 31 1.62 -1.93 1.64
CA LEU A 31 2.27 -1.75 2.94
C LEU A 31 1.81 -0.43 3.55
N ILE A 32 1.23 -0.46 4.74
CA ILE A 32 0.81 0.76 5.44
C ILE A 32 1.82 1.08 6.54
N LEU A 33 2.41 2.28 6.50
CA LEU A 33 3.38 2.73 7.49
C LEU A 33 2.68 3.46 8.63
N VAL A 34 2.74 2.93 9.86
CA VAL A 34 2.05 3.50 11.02
C VAL A 34 3.04 3.81 12.14
N GLY A 35 2.79 4.87 12.91
CA GLY A 35 3.67 5.28 14.00
C GLY A 35 3.69 6.80 14.24
N LYS A 36 4.39 7.21 15.30
CA LYS A 36 4.44 8.62 15.73
C LYS A 36 5.05 9.56 14.67
N THR A 37 4.84 10.86 14.84
CA THR A 37 5.51 11.88 14.04
C THR A 37 7.02 11.84 14.28
N GLY A 38 7.82 12.00 13.23
CA GLY A 38 9.29 11.95 13.33
C GLY A 38 9.90 10.55 13.56
N SER A 39 9.10 9.48 13.56
CA SER A 39 9.61 8.09 13.62
C SER A 39 10.36 7.64 12.36
N GLY A 40 10.22 8.39 11.26
CA GLY A 40 10.86 8.10 9.98
C GLY A 40 10.01 7.29 9.01
N LYS A 41 8.68 7.38 9.07
CA LYS A 41 7.75 6.67 8.15
C LYS A 41 8.03 7.02 6.69
N SER A 42 7.92 8.29 6.31
CA SER A 42 8.16 8.75 4.93
C SER A 42 9.55 8.36 4.41
N ALA A 43 10.60 8.51 5.23
CA ALA A 43 11.95 8.08 4.89
C ALA A 43 12.09 6.55 4.72
N SER A 44 11.35 5.78 5.51
CA SER A 44 11.28 4.32 5.35
C SER A 44 10.56 3.95 4.06
N GLY A 45 9.46 4.65 3.74
CA GLY A 45 8.74 4.47 2.48
C GLY A 45 9.62 4.76 1.26
N ASN A 46 10.38 5.85 1.29
CA ASN A 46 11.34 6.19 0.23
C ASN A 46 12.43 5.11 0.07
N THR A 47 12.91 4.58 1.19
CA THR A 47 13.90 3.50 1.18
C THR A 47 13.32 2.20 0.60
N ILE A 48 12.10 1.83 0.99
CA ILE A 48 11.40 0.63 0.49
C ILE A 48 11.13 0.74 -1.02
N LEU A 49 10.69 1.91 -1.48
CA LEU A 49 10.42 2.17 -2.90
C LEU A 49 11.69 2.34 -3.74
N GLY A 50 12.85 2.53 -3.10
CA GLY A 50 14.11 2.85 -3.79
C GLY A 50 14.12 4.25 -4.44
N ASP A 51 13.16 5.11 -4.10
CA ASP A 51 13.04 6.48 -4.60
C ASP A 51 13.11 7.47 -3.43
N SER A 52 14.17 8.27 -3.40
CA SER A 52 14.40 9.28 -2.35
C SER A 52 13.38 10.42 -2.33
N ASN A 53 12.57 10.57 -3.40
CA ASN A 53 11.63 11.66 -3.57
C ASN A 53 10.16 11.21 -3.60
N ALA A 54 9.87 9.93 -3.34
CA ALA A 54 8.50 9.41 -3.41
C ALA A 54 7.57 10.08 -2.38
N PHE A 55 8.06 10.26 -1.16
CA PHE A 55 7.43 10.97 -0.06
C PHE A 55 8.27 12.17 0.35
N LYS A 56 7.61 13.27 0.70
CA LYS A 56 8.29 14.46 1.21
C LYS A 56 8.86 14.18 2.60
N GLU A 57 10.18 14.18 2.72
CA GLU A 57 10.90 14.16 3.99
C GLU A 57 11.25 15.60 4.36
N ASP A 58 10.81 16.08 5.52
CA ASP A 58 11.26 17.37 6.04
C ASP A 58 11.44 17.28 7.57
N MET A 59 12.48 17.93 8.08
CA MET A 59 12.76 18.04 9.51
C MET A 59 11.96 19.21 10.08
N SER A 60 10.64 19.07 10.06
CA SER A 60 9.71 20.07 10.59
C SER A 60 9.26 19.70 12.01
N PRO A 61 9.10 20.68 12.92
CA PRO A 61 8.42 20.46 14.19
C PRO A 61 6.93 20.11 14.02
N GLU A 62 6.35 20.33 12.84
CA GLU A 62 4.96 20.01 12.49
C GLU A 62 4.89 18.83 11.50
N SER A 63 3.77 18.11 11.50
CA SER A 63 3.54 16.99 10.58
C SER A 63 3.53 17.47 9.12
N VAL A 64 4.57 17.10 8.36
CA VAL A 64 4.71 17.38 6.92
C VAL A 64 3.61 16.71 6.11
N THR A 65 3.19 15.51 6.53
CA THR A 65 2.16 14.71 5.88
C THR A 65 0.79 15.11 6.43
N VAL A 66 -0.08 15.65 5.56
CA VAL A 66 -1.43 16.13 5.95
C VAL A 66 -2.49 15.03 5.80
N GLY A 67 -2.35 14.11 4.85
CA GLY A 67 -3.26 12.98 4.60
C GLY A 67 -2.50 11.72 4.17
N CYS A 68 -3.20 10.61 3.94
CA CYS A 68 -2.56 9.38 3.48
C CYS A 68 -2.06 9.53 2.04
N VAL A 69 -0.80 9.16 1.79
CA VAL A 69 -0.19 9.23 0.47
C VAL A 69 0.20 7.83 0.02
N LYS A 70 -0.35 7.38 -1.10
CA LYS A 70 0.02 6.14 -1.78
C LYS A 70 1.10 6.40 -2.83
N LYS A 71 2.13 5.55 -2.85
CA LYS A 71 3.15 5.48 -3.89
C LYS A 71 3.42 4.04 -4.25
N GLU A 72 3.82 3.81 -5.49
CA GLU A 72 4.04 2.47 -6.03
C GLU A 72 5.22 2.44 -6.98
N VAL A 73 5.92 1.30 -7.02
CA VAL A 73 7.05 1.05 -7.91
C VAL A 73 7.01 -0.40 -8.37
N ASP A 74 7.39 -0.65 -9.62
CA ASP A 74 7.63 -2.00 -10.10
C ASP A 74 9.04 -2.45 -9.73
N ARG A 75 9.13 -3.57 -9.00
CA ARG A 75 10.39 -4.18 -8.56
C ARG A 75 10.35 -5.67 -8.88
N ASP A 76 11.29 -6.12 -9.71
CA ASP A 76 11.43 -7.52 -10.14
C ASP A 76 10.14 -8.13 -10.72
N GLY A 77 9.40 -7.33 -11.49
CA GLY A 77 8.14 -7.75 -12.11
C GLY A 77 6.93 -7.78 -11.17
N ALA A 78 7.11 -7.31 -9.93
CA ALA A 78 6.06 -7.20 -8.93
C ALA A 78 5.87 -5.74 -8.48
N LYS A 79 4.61 -5.31 -8.36
CA LYS A 79 4.32 -3.96 -7.90
C LYS A 79 4.41 -3.90 -6.39
N VAL A 80 5.26 -3.02 -5.85
CA VAL A 80 5.32 -2.73 -4.41
C VAL A 80 4.58 -1.42 -4.15
N VAL A 81 3.57 -1.48 -3.29
CA VAL A 81 2.76 -0.31 -2.91
C VAL A 81 3.05 0.08 -1.46
N VAL A 82 3.36 1.35 -1.22
CA VAL A 82 3.57 1.90 0.12
C VAL A 82 2.60 3.05 0.37
N ILE A 83 1.96 3.05 1.53
CA ILE A 83 1.04 4.08 1.99
C ILE A 83 1.64 4.71 3.24
N ASP A 84 2.09 5.96 3.12
CA ASP A 84 2.56 6.75 4.25
C ASP A 84 1.36 7.38 4.95
N THR A 85 1.22 7.10 6.25
CA THR A 85 0.16 7.70 7.06
C THR A 85 0.66 8.96 7.74
N PRO A 86 -0.18 9.97 7.96
CA PRO A 86 0.18 11.09 8.82
C PRO A 86 0.49 10.60 10.24
N GLY A 87 1.21 11.42 11.01
CA GLY A 87 1.43 11.15 12.44
C GLY A 87 0.10 10.97 13.18
N LEU A 88 -0.06 9.82 13.84
CA LEU A 88 -1.31 9.39 14.47
C LEU A 88 -1.71 10.24 15.70
N PHE A 89 -0.76 10.97 16.30
CA PHE A 89 -0.93 11.74 17.55
C PHE A 89 -0.46 13.19 17.44
N ASP A 90 -0.71 13.81 16.29
CA ASP A 90 -0.53 15.24 16.19
C ASP A 90 -1.59 15.92 17.08
N THR A 91 -1.17 16.51 18.21
CA THR A 91 -2.05 17.05 19.27
C THR A 91 -3.01 18.13 18.80
N ALA A 92 -2.85 18.62 17.56
CA ALA A 92 -3.71 19.60 16.92
C ALA A 92 -4.95 19.03 16.20
N LYS A 93 -5.12 17.69 16.13
CA LYS A 93 -6.17 17.06 15.28
C LYS A 93 -7.36 16.54 16.09
N THR A 94 -8.58 16.75 15.57
CA THR A 94 -9.81 16.24 16.20
C THR A 94 -10.03 14.75 15.92
N GLN A 95 -10.88 14.09 16.72
CA GLN A 95 -11.26 12.68 16.45
C GLN A 95 -11.88 12.50 15.05
N TYR A 96 -12.61 13.51 14.57
CA TYR A 96 -13.20 13.52 13.23
C TYR A 96 -12.11 13.51 12.15
N ASP A 97 -11.07 14.34 12.29
CA ASP A 97 -9.96 14.39 11.34
C ASP A 97 -9.18 13.07 11.31
N VAL A 98 -9.02 12.43 12.47
CA VAL A 98 -8.37 11.11 12.56
C VAL A 98 -9.21 10.07 11.83
N LYS A 99 -10.52 10.04 12.04
CA LYS A 99 -11.43 9.11 11.36
C LYS A 99 -11.40 9.27 9.84
N ARG A 100 -11.51 10.50 9.34
CA ARG A 100 -11.47 10.77 7.89
C ARG A 100 -10.17 10.28 7.25
N LYS A 101 -9.04 10.48 7.92
CA LYS A 101 -7.73 10.00 7.44
C LYS A 101 -7.64 8.48 7.42
N ILE A 102 -8.27 7.80 8.37
CA ILE A 102 -8.36 6.34 8.34
C ILE A 102 -9.16 5.89 7.13
N GLU A 103 -10.32 6.50 6.88
CA GLU A 103 -11.16 6.18 5.71
C GLU A 103 -10.39 6.39 4.41
N GLU A 104 -9.68 7.52 4.26
CA GLU A 104 -8.80 7.79 3.12
C GLU A 104 -7.72 6.70 2.96
N CYS A 105 -7.06 6.30 4.05
CA CYS A 105 -6.06 5.24 4.05
C CYS A 105 -6.66 3.88 3.63
N VAL A 106 -7.84 3.53 4.13
CA VAL A 106 -8.55 2.28 3.79
C VAL A 106 -8.95 2.28 2.32
N GLU A 107 -9.50 3.38 1.81
CA GLU A 107 -9.86 3.51 0.39
C GLU A 107 -8.64 3.37 -0.53
N GLN A 108 -7.47 3.88 -0.13
CA GLN A 108 -6.23 3.74 -0.91
C GLN A 108 -5.59 2.35 -0.85
N SER A 109 -5.94 1.53 0.15
CA SER A 109 -5.37 0.20 0.39
C SER A 109 -6.29 -0.95 0.01
N VAL A 110 -7.47 -0.70 -0.58
CA VAL A 110 -8.37 -1.74 -1.10
C VAL A 110 -7.62 -2.62 -2.13
N PRO A 111 -7.75 -3.96 -2.07
CA PRO A 111 -8.70 -4.75 -1.27
C PRO A 111 -8.31 -4.95 0.21
N GLY A 112 -7.07 -4.65 0.55
CA GLY A 112 -6.52 -4.73 1.89
C GLY A 112 -4.98 -4.69 1.88
N PRO A 113 -4.33 -4.28 2.98
CA PRO A 113 -2.89 -4.27 3.08
C PRO A 113 -2.32 -5.67 3.26
N HIS A 114 -1.14 -5.91 2.70
CA HIS A 114 -0.37 -7.13 2.94
C HIS A 114 0.39 -7.06 4.25
N GLY A 115 0.68 -5.85 4.73
CA GLY A 115 1.30 -5.67 6.03
C GLY A 115 1.18 -4.25 6.56
N PHE A 116 1.11 -4.15 7.89
CA PHE A 116 1.30 -2.91 8.61
C PHE A 116 2.74 -2.86 9.13
N LEU A 117 3.43 -1.75 8.87
CA LEU A 117 4.77 -1.51 9.39
C LEU A 117 4.67 -0.51 10.54
N LEU A 118 4.78 -1.00 11.78
CA LEU A 118 4.81 -0.15 12.97
C LEU A 118 6.21 0.44 13.14
N VAL A 119 6.38 1.68 12.70
CA VAL A 119 7.66 2.38 12.66
C VAL A 119 8.02 2.96 14.03
N ILE A 120 9.11 2.46 14.62
CA ILE A 120 9.64 2.90 15.91
C ILE A 120 11.07 3.41 15.70
N SER A 121 11.33 4.65 16.12
CA SER A 121 12.68 5.23 16.03
C SER A 121 13.52 4.86 17.24
N LEU A 122 14.68 4.28 17.00
CA LEU A 122 15.69 3.97 18.03
C LEU A 122 16.41 5.22 18.55
N LYS A 123 16.26 6.37 17.88
CA LYS A 123 16.79 7.66 18.34
C LYS A 123 16.08 8.18 19.59
N SER A 124 14.83 7.77 19.80
CA SER A 124 13.97 8.27 20.87
C SER A 124 13.56 7.15 21.82
N ARG A 125 13.27 7.51 23.07
CA ARG A 125 12.67 6.57 24.04
C ARG A 125 11.30 6.12 23.52
N PHE A 126 10.89 4.92 23.93
CA PHE A 126 9.52 4.45 23.73
C PHE A 126 8.57 5.28 24.61
N THR A 127 7.78 6.16 24.00
CA THR A 127 6.92 7.13 24.69
C THR A 127 5.45 6.72 24.65
N GLN A 128 4.60 7.57 25.23
CA GLN A 128 3.15 7.40 25.18
C GLN A 128 2.61 7.45 23.74
N GLU A 129 3.23 8.19 22.81
CA GLU A 129 2.79 8.26 21.41
C GLU A 129 2.94 6.92 20.68
N GLU A 130 4.03 6.17 20.93
CA GLU A 130 4.18 4.82 20.40
C GLU A 130 3.09 3.89 20.94
N ARG A 131 2.78 3.96 22.25
CA ARG A 131 1.68 3.19 22.87
C ARG A 131 0.34 3.53 22.25
N SER A 132 0.10 4.81 22.00
CA SER A 132 -1.11 5.25 21.35
C SER A 132 -1.19 4.73 19.92
N SER A 133 -0.06 4.59 19.20
CA SER A 133 -0.04 4.04 17.83
C SER A 133 -0.54 2.60 17.80
N ILE A 134 -0.13 1.79 18.78
CA ILE A 134 -0.59 0.41 18.94
C ILE A 134 -2.09 0.38 19.27
N LYS A 135 -2.53 1.20 20.24
CA LYS A 135 -3.95 1.31 20.56
C LYS A 135 -4.77 1.72 19.33
N TRP A 136 -4.25 2.61 18.50
CA TRP A 136 -4.92 3.05 17.28
C TRP A 136 -5.04 1.94 16.24
N ILE A 137 -4.02 1.10 16.06
CA ILE A 137 -4.13 -0.07 15.16
C ILE A 137 -5.26 -0.97 15.65
N ARG A 138 -5.27 -1.29 16.94
CA ARG A 138 -6.31 -2.12 17.55
C ARG A 138 -7.71 -1.53 17.42
N ASP A 139 -7.86 -0.25 17.75
CA ASP A 139 -9.18 0.38 17.83
C ASP A 139 -9.80 0.56 16.42
N ASN A 140 -8.99 0.63 15.35
CA ASN A 140 -9.46 0.86 13.98
C ASN A 140 -9.40 -0.37 13.06
N PHE A 141 -8.40 -1.24 13.24
CA PHE A 141 -8.22 -2.45 12.45
C PHE A 141 -8.43 -3.73 13.30
N GLY A 142 -8.84 -3.61 14.56
CA GLY A 142 -9.06 -4.77 15.41
C GLY A 142 -7.76 -5.46 15.84
N GLU A 143 -7.89 -6.45 16.73
CA GLU A 143 -6.76 -7.22 17.25
C GLU A 143 -6.09 -8.08 16.17
N ASP A 144 -6.86 -8.58 15.20
CA ASP A 144 -6.34 -9.43 14.14
C ASP A 144 -5.34 -8.69 13.22
N ALA A 145 -5.38 -7.35 13.18
CA ALA A 145 -4.40 -6.58 12.42
C ALA A 145 -2.95 -6.78 12.89
N PHE A 146 -2.75 -7.14 14.17
CA PHE A 146 -1.42 -7.45 14.67
C PHE A 146 -0.83 -8.72 14.04
N THR A 147 -1.67 -9.65 13.56
CA THR A 147 -1.22 -10.83 12.80
C THR A 147 -0.62 -10.46 11.44
N TYR A 148 -0.91 -9.27 10.92
CA TYR A 148 -0.33 -8.66 9.72
C TYR A 148 0.60 -7.48 10.03
N THR A 149 1.01 -7.31 11.29
CA THR A 149 1.90 -6.22 11.69
C THR A 149 3.32 -6.73 11.89
N LEU A 150 4.29 -5.96 11.37
CA LEU A 150 5.71 -6.11 11.61
C LEU A 150 6.27 -4.80 12.21
N VAL A 151 7.09 -4.91 13.27
CA VAL A 151 7.73 -3.74 13.89
C VAL A 151 8.95 -3.32 13.07
N LEU A 152 8.97 -2.08 12.59
CA LEU A 152 10.07 -1.54 11.80
C LEU A 152 10.89 -0.56 12.66
N PHE A 153 12.11 -0.94 13.01
CA PHE A 153 13.04 -0.07 13.72
C PHE A 153 13.82 0.81 12.74
N THR A 154 13.77 2.12 12.95
CA THR A 154 14.61 3.07 12.22
C THR A 154 15.79 3.52 13.08
N HIS A 155 16.82 4.07 12.44
CA HIS A 155 18.03 4.57 13.11
C HIS A 155 18.81 3.47 13.87
N GLY A 156 18.88 2.26 13.31
CA GLY A 156 19.62 1.12 13.87
C GLY A 156 21.12 1.38 14.03
N ASP A 157 21.67 2.27 13.21
CA ASP A 157 23.05 2.76 13.29
C ASP A 157 23.39 3.42 14.64
N LEU A 158 22.39 3.94 15.36
CA LEU A 158 22.57 4.55 16.68
C LEU A 158 22.87 3.55 17.80
N LEU A 159 22.70 2.25 17.56
CA LEU A 159 22.92 1.22 18.57
C LEU A 159 24.40 0.96 18.89
N LYS A 160 25.36 1.61 18.20
CA LYS A 160 26.82 1.57 18.52
C LYS A 160 27.36 0.16 18.81
N GLY A 161 26.98 -0.83 18.00
CA GLY A 161 27.42 -2.24 18.14
C GLY A 161 26.52 -3.12 19.02
N LYS A 162 25.52 -2.56 19.68
CA LYS A 162 24.48 -3.34 20.39
C LYS A 162 23.47 -3.90 19.40
N SER A 163 23.05 -5.14 19.61
CA SER A 163 22.02 -5.75 18.78
C SER A 163 20.64 -5.15 19.08
N VAL A 164 19.77 -5.09 18.07
CA VAL A 164 18.37 -4.68 18.22
C VAL A 164 17.64 -5.62 19.19
N ARG A 165 17.99 -6.90 19.17
CA ARG A 165 17.46 -7.90 20.10
C ARG A 165 17.77 -7.53 21.56
N ASP A 166 19.00 -7.10 21.86
CA ASP A 166 19.36 -6.72 23.22
C ASP A 166 18.75 -5.38 23.62
N TYR A 167 18.58 -4.44 22.68
CA TYR A 167 17.81 -3.22 22.91
C TYR A 167 16.36 -3.53 23.30
N VAL A 168 15.71 -4.46 22.59
CA VAL A 168 14.33 -4.87 22.89
C VAL A 168 14.20 -5.48 24.29
N LYS A 169 15.19 -6.27 24.73
CA LYS A 169 15.18 -6.90 26.07
C LYS A 169 15.16 -5.89 27.23
N GLU A 170 15.60 -4.66 27.00
CA GLU A 170 15.64 -3.63 28.04
C GLU A 170 14.27 -3.01 28.36
N SER A 171 13.29 -3.16 27.47
CA SER A 171 11.93 -2.67 27.69
C SER A 171 10.92 -3.81 27.67
N LYS A 172 10.26 -4.05 28.81
CA LYS A 172 9.16 -5.02 28.90
C LYS A 172 8.01 -4.65 27.97
N GLU A 173 7.78 -3.36 27.78
CA GLU A 173 6.72 -2.88 26.91
C GLU A 173 7.05 -3.08 25.44
N LEU A 174 8.29 -2.80 25.02
CA LEU A 174 8.70 -3.08 23.64
C LEU A 174 8.63 -4.58 23.33
N GLN A 175 8.99 -5.43 24.30
CA GLN A 175 8.79 -6.88 24.19
C GLN A 175 7.32 -7.25 24.04
N ARG A 176 6.41 -6.67 24.82
CA ARG A 176 4.97 -6.93 24.67
C ARG A 176 4.47 -6.58 23.27
N VAL A 177 4.88 -5.44 22.74
CA VAL A 177 4.48 -4.98 21.39
C VAL A 177 4.97 -5.93 20.31
N ILE A 178 6.25 -6.31 20.37
CA ILE A 178 6.82 -7.27 19.42
C ILE A 178 6.13 -8.62 19.53
N ASN A 179 5.83 -9.09 20.74
CA ASN A 179 5.13 -10.36 20.96
C ASN A 179 3.68 -10.32 20.43
N GLN A 180 2.98 -9.20 20.58
CA GLN A 180 1.66 -8.99 19.95
C GLN A 180 1.75 -9.08 18.42
N CYS A 181 2.86 -8.60 17.85
CA CYS A 181 3.16 -8.72 16.42
C CYS A 181 3.80 -10.08 16.05
N GLY A 182 3.59 -11.15 16.84
CA GLY A 182 4.12 -12.49 16.54
C GLY A 182 5.64 -12.62 16.62
N GLY A 183 6.32 -11.73 17.34
CA GLY A 183 7.79 -11.70 17.42
C GLY A 183 8.48 -11.03 16.23
N ARG A 184 7.72 -10.46 15.28
CA ARG A 184 8.24 -9.96 14.01
C ARG A 184 8.76 -8.53 14.13
N TYR A 185 10.03 -8.35 13.80
CA TYR A 185 10.63 -7.04 13.64
C TYR A 185 11.71 -7.03 12.56
N HIS A 186 12.00 -5.84 12.05
CA HIS A 186 13.05 -5.56 11.08
C HIS A 186 13.72 -4.22 11.40
N THR A 187 14.96 -4.03 10.95
CA THR A 187 15.70 -2.77 11.15
C THR A 187 16.06 -2.19 9.80
N LEU A 188 15.68 -0.93 9.58
CA LEU A 188 15.88 -0.23 8.33
C LEU A 188 16.79 0.99 8.55
N SER A 189 17.82 1.09 7.71
CA SER A 189 18.73 2.23 7.66
C SER A 189 18.36 3.14 6.49
N ASN A 190 17.69 4.25 6.81
CA ASN A 190 17.28 5.25 5.83
C ASN A 190 18.45 6.09 5.27
N THR A 191 19.66 5.94 5.84
CA THR A 191 20.89 6.57 5.35
C THR A 191 21.63 5.69 4.35
N GLN A 192 21.49 4.36 4.44
CA GLN A 192 22.10 3.40 3.52
C GLN A 192 21.12 2.92 2.45
N ARG A 193 20.51 3.87 1.72
CA ARG A 193 19.45 3.58 0.73
C ARG A 193 19.90 2.69 -0.44
N VAL A 194 21.21 2.67 -0.73
CA VAL A 194 21.79 1.85 -1.80
C VAL A 194 21.77 0.35 -1.45
N ASN A 195 21.74 0.01 -0.16
CA ASN A 195 21.73 -1.38 0.27
C ASN A 195 20.32 -1.97 0.13
N GLN A 196 20.01 -2.50 -1.05
CA GLN A 196 18.71 -3.10 -1.35
C GLN A 196 18.43 -4.39 -0.57
N THR A 197 19.47 -5.09 -0.10
CA THR A 197 19.37 -6.32 0.69
C THR A 197 18.48 -6.16 1.93
N GLN A 198 18.51 -4.99 2.58
CA GLN A 198 17.65 -4.71 3.73
C GLN A 198 16.17 -4.71 3.34
N VAL A 199 15.85 -4.15 2.18
CA VAL A 199 14.48 -4.08 1.66
C VAL A 199 14.04 -5.45 1.20
N ASP A 200 14.89 -6.21 0.50
CA ASP A 200 14.58 -7.59 0.09
C ASP A 200 14.28 -8.47 1.30
N THR A 201 15.09 -8.35 2.36
CA THR A 201 14.88 -9.09 3.62
C THR A 201 13.60 -8.63 4.34
N LEU A 202 13.24 -7.35 4.25
CA LEU A 202 11.97 -6.84 4.80
C LEU A 202 10.79 -7.40 4.02
N LEU A 203 10.82 -7.35 2.69
CA LEU A 203 9.75 -7.85 1.82
C LEU A 203 9.57 -9.36 1.98
N SER A 204 10.65 -10.14 2.05
CA SER A 204 10.60 -11.59 2.32
C SER A 204 9.93 -11.88 3.67
N LYS A 205 10.24 -11.14 4.74
CA LYS A 205 9.54 -11.30 6.03
C LYS A 205 8.05 -10.99 5.96
N ILE A 206 7.64 -10.09 5.07
CA ILE A 206 6.23 -9.75 4.86
C ILE A 206 5.55 -10.85 4.05
N GLU A 207 6.21 -11.39 3.02
CA GLU A 207 5.73 -12.54 2.26
C GLU A 207 5.53 -13.76 3.17
N ASP A 208 6.51 -14.10 4.02
CA ASP A 208 6.40 -15.18 5.01
C ASP A 208 5.23 -14.95 5.98
N MET A 209 5.01 -13.69 6.38
CA MET A 209 3.90 -13.31 7.25
C MET A 209 2.55 -13.48 6.55
N VAL A 210 2.44 -13.09 5.28
CA VAL A 210 1.21 -13.25 4.49
C VAL A 210 0.93 -14.73 4.25
N GLU A 211 1.95 -15.52 3.90
CA GLU A 211 1.82 -16.96 3.71
C GLU A 211 1.36 -17.66 5.00
N PHE A 212 1.92 -17.30 6.16
CA PHE A 212 1.47 -17.80 7.45
C PHE A 212 0.00 -17.48 7.74
N ASN A 213 -0.51 -16.35 7.23
CA ASN A 213 -1.92 -15.97 7.36
C ASN A 213 -2.81 -16.51 6.22
N GLY A 214 -2.35 -17.51 5.47
CA GLY A 214 -3.12 -18.19 4.43
C GLY A 214 -2.94 -17.63 3.02
N GLY A 215 -1.95 -16.77 2.81
CA GLY A 215 -1.63 -16.20 1.49
C GLY A 215 -2.53 -15.02 1.09
N GLU A 216 -3.43 -14.60 1.97
CA GLU A 216 -4.37 -13.51 1.74
C GLU A 216 -3.88 -12.22 2.40
N HIS A 217 -4.23 -11.07 1.82
CA HIS A 217 -4.09 -9.77 2.48
C HIS A 217 -5.00 -9.64 3.71
N TYR A 218 -4.67 -8.69 4.59
CA TYR A 218 -5.52 -8.34 5.71
C TYR A 218 -6.86 -7.75 5.22
N SER A 219 -7.97 -8.20 5.82
CA SER A 219 -9.30 -7.69 5.52
C SER A 219 -10.16 -7.63 6.79
N ASN A 220 -11.04 -6.63 6.84
CA ASN A 220 -12.07 -6.49 7.88
C ASN A 220 -13.35 -5.89 7.27
N ASP A 221 -14.35 -5.59 8.10
CA ASP A 221 -15.62 -5.03 7.64
C ASP A 221 -15.46 -3.68 6.93
N MET A 222 -14.47 -2.85 7.32
CA MET A 222 -14.17 -1.60 6.65
C MET A 222 -13.63 -1.83 5.24
N TYR A 223 -12.69 -2.76 5.07
CA TYR A 223 -12.16 -3.12 3.74
C TYR A 223 -13.22 -3.75 2.85
N LYS A 224 -14.05 -4.65 3.38
CA LYS A 224 -15.17 -5.25 2.64
C LYS A 224 -16.18 -4.19 2.18
N ALA A 225 -16.49 -3.22 3.03
CA ALA A 225 -17.39 -2.12 2.70
C ALA A 225 -16.79 -1.20 1.63
N ALA A 226 -15.50 -0.85 1.76
CA ALA A 226 -14.77 -0.03 0.78
C ALA A 226 -14.68 -0.73 -0.58
N GLN A 227 -14.38 -2.03 -0.61
CA GLN A 227 -14.35 -2.83 -1.83
C GLN A 227 -15.72 -2.85 -2.53
N LYS A 228 -16.80 -3.13 -1.80
CA LYS A 228 -18.17 -3.09 -2.35
C LYS A 228 -18.57 -1.73 -2.88
N LYS A 229 -18.07 -0.64 -2.28
CA LYS A 229 -18.30 0.73 -2.79
C LYS A 229 -17.57 0.93 -4.12
N LEU A 230 -16.29 0.57 -4.20
CA LEU A 230 -15.52 0.66 -5.46
C LEU A 230 -16.09 -0.21 -6.58
N GLU A 231 -16.57 -1.41 -6.27
CA GLU A 231 -17.23 -2.30 -7.25
C GLU A 231 -18.51 -1.67 -7.80
N ARG A 232 -19.39 -1.14 -6.93
CA ARG A 232 -20.60 -0.42 -7.35
C ARG A 232 -20.30 0.82 -8.18
N ASP A 233 -19.30 1.61 -7.78
CA ASP A 233 -18.91 2.81 -8.53
C ASP A 233 -18.38 2.42 -9.92
N ARG A 234 -17.57 1.35 -10.03
CA ARG A 234 -17.11 0.81 -11.32
C ARG A 234 -18.26 0.31 -12.19
N GLU A 235 -19.24 -0.39 -11.63
CA GLU A 235 -20.43 -0.83 -12.36
C GLU A 235 -21.25 0.35 -12.89
N PHE A 236 -21.43 1.38 -12.07
CA PHE A 236 -22.13 2.61 -12.46
C PHE A 236 -21.38 3.38 -13.58
N PHE A 237 -20.06 3.53 -13.47
CA PHE A 237 -19.24 4.11 -14.53
C PHE A 237 -19.23 3.26 -15.81
N GLY A 238 -19.23 1.93 -15.68
CA GLY A 238 -19.36 1.02 -16.81
C GLY A 238 -20.68 1.22 -17.57
N LEU A 239 -21.81 1.29 -16.85
CA LEU A 239 -23.13 1.50 -17.44
C LEU A 239 -23.28 2.87 -18.11
N THR A 240 -22.74 3.93 -17.51
CA THR A 240 -22.75 5.28 -18.12
C THR A 240 -21.88 5.36 -19.38
N SER A 241 -20.73 4.68 -19.41
CA SER A 241 -19.89 4.61 -20.62
C SER A 241 -20.60 3.86 -21.76
N LEU A 242 -21.26 2.73 -21.47
CA LEU A 242 -22.10 2.00 -22.41
C LEU A 242 -23.28 2.84 -22.92
N GLY A 243 -23.87 3.68 -22.06
CA GLY A 243 -24.91 4.64 -22.44
C GLY A 243 -24.40 5.72 -23.41
N LEU A 244 -23.18 6.24 -23.21
CA LEU A 244 -22.55 7.18 -24.14
C LEU A 244 -22.19 6.54 -25.48
N PHE A 245 -21.72 5.29 -25.50
CA PHE A 245 -21.49 4.55 -26.74
C PHE A 245 -22.80 4.14 -27.44
N GLY A 246 -23.87 3.88 -26.68
CA GLY A 246 -25.20 3.60 -27.20
C GLY A 246 -25.88 4.84 -27.81
N ALA A 247 -25.71 6.02 -27.20
CA ALA A 247 -26.21 7.29 -27.73
C ALA A 247 -25.28 7.91 -28.79
N GLY A 248 -23.98 7.59 -28.75
CA GLY A 248 -22.95 8.08 -29.67
C GLY A 248 -22.81 7.28 -30.97
N ALA A 249 -23.51 6.15 -31.11
CA ALA A 249 -23.55 5.40 -32.38
C ALA A 249 -24.37 6.11 -33.48
N TYR A 250 -25.03 7.22 -33.17
CA TYR A 250 -25.86 7.96 -34.14
C TYR A 250 -25.18 9.18 -34.76
N LEU A 251 -23.98 9.59 -34.35
CA LEU A 251 -23.32 10.75 -34.94
C LEU A 251 -21.81 10.55 -35.15
N SER A 252 -21.47 10.48 -36.45
CA SER A 252 -20.15 10.73 -37.06
C SER A 252 -19.22 9.53 -37.25
N SER A 253 -19.39 8.91 -38.42
CA SER A 253 -18.42 8.05 -39.12
C SER A 253 -17.14 8.78 -39.60
N TYR A 254 -16.74 9.92 -39.00
CA TYR A 254 -15.67 10.77 -39.55
C TYR A 254 -14.62 11.31 -38.56
N VAL A 255 -14.45 10.74 -37.35
CA VAL A 255 -13.40 11.19 -36.40
C VAL A 255 -12.50 10.04 -35.91
N LEU A 256 -12.21 9.06 -36.77
CA LEU A 256 -11.36 7.90 -36.43
C LEU A 256 -10.04 7.80 -37.23
N MET A 257 -9.56 8.92 -37.80
CA MET A 257 -8.17 9.04 -38.28
C MET A 257 -7.50 10.23 -37.59
N GLY A 258 -6.84 10.00 -36.46
CA GLY A 258 -6.01 11.06 -35.87
C GLY A 258 -5.31 10.74 -34.55
N ILE A 259 -5.82 9.81 -33.74
CA ILE A 259 -5.27 9.56 -32.38
C ILE A 259 -5.01 8.07 -32.15
N GLY A 260 -4.55 7.36 -33.18
CA GLY A 260 -4.15 5.94 -33.12
C GLY A 260 -2.65 5.70 -32.87
N GLY A 261 -1.85 6.75 -32.66
CA GLY A 261 -0.39 6.65 -32.68
C GLY A 261 0.30 6.35 -31.35
N ALA A 262 -0.29 6.72 -30.21
CA ALA A 262 0.43 6.69 -28.93
C ALA A 262 -0.02 5.56 -27.96
N LEU A 263 -1.26 5.08 -28.07
CA LEU A 263 -1.77 3.99 -27.21
C LEU A 263 -1.46 2.59 -27.76
N GLY A 264 -1.08 2.48 -29.04
CA GLY A 264 -0.75 1.19 -29.67
C GLY A 264 0.60 0.61 -29.23
N TYR A 265 1.54 1.44 -28.77
CA TYR A 265 2.89 0.96 -28.47
C TYR A 265 3.01 0.23 -27.13
N SER A 266 2.18 0.54 -26.12
CA SER A 266 2.20 -0.21 -24.85
C SER A 266 1.36 -1.49 -24.89
N GLN A 267 0.33 -1.55 -25.75
CA GLN A 267 -0.48 -2.77 -25.95
C GLN A 267 0.25 -3.87 -26.72
N PHE A 268 1.20 -3.52 -27.59
CA PHE A 268 1.96 -4.52 -28.36
C PHE A 268 2.94 -5.32 -27.49
N ASN A 269 3.57 -4.71 -26.49
CA ASN A 269 4.55 -5.42 -25.65
C ASN A 269 3.92 -6.49 -24.74
N CYS A 270 2.64 -6.36 -24.40
CA CYS A 270 1.92 -7.38 -23.63
C CYS A 270 1.45 -8.56 -24.51
N SER A 271 1.21 -8.31 -25.81
CA SER A 271 0.79 -9.36 -26.74
C SER A 271 1.94 -10.27 -27.19
N VAL A 272 3.19 -9.76 -27.24
CA VAL A 272 4.36 -10.55 -27.65
C VAL A 272 4.81 -11.54 -26.57
N ALA A 273 4.62 -11.23 -25.28
CA ALA A 273 4.92 -12.15 -24.18
C ALA A 273 3.93 -13.34 -24.06
N MET A 274 2.80 -13.30 -24.78
CA MET A 274 1.78 -14.36 -24.75
C MET A 274 1.99 -15.45 -25.82
N PHE A 275 2.95 -15.26 -26.74
CA PHE A 275 3.22 -16.16 -27.86
C PHE A 275 4.70 -16.59 -27.97
N SER A 276 5.49 -16.42 -26.92
CA SER A 276 6.84 -17.01 -26.79
C SER A 276 6.87 -18.05 -25.67
#